data_AF-A0A920VZ21-F1
#
_entry.id   AF-A0A920VZ21-F1
#
_cell.length_a   1.000
_cell.length_b   1.000
_cell.length_c   1.000
_cell.angle_alpha   90.00
_cell.angle_beta   90.00
_cell.angle_gamma   90.00
#
_symmetry.space_group_name_H-M   'P 1'
#
loop_
_entity.id
_entity.type
_entity.pdbx_description
1 polymer ?
#
loop_
_entity_poly.entity_id
_entity_poly.type
_entity_poly.pdbx_seq_one_letter_code
_entity_poly.pdbx_strand_id
1 'polypeptide(L)'
;METGEAREITHFCLLVSYGAGAINPYLAIETIEQMIQQKELPEELTLEKANQNYCKAIRKGMYKVFSKMGISTIQSYRGAQIFEALDWMKN
;
A
#
# COMPACT_ATOMS: atom_id res chain seq x y z
N MET A 1 -0.04 -5.13 10.52
CA MET A 1 1.23 -4.39 10.65
C MET A 1 0.88 -2.93 10.56
N GLU A 2 1.14 -2.20 11.63
CA GLU A 2 0.88 -0.77 11.72
C GLU A 2 2.13 -0.01 11.27
N THR A 3 2.00 0.94 10.36
CA THR A 3 3.16 1.70 9.87
C THR A 3 2.76 3.08 9.36
N GLY A 4 3.57 4.09 9.66
CA GLY A 4 3.44 5.43 9.09
C GLY A 4 4.11 5.59 7.73
N GLU A 5 4.97 4.64 7.35
CA GLU A 5 5.85 4.77 6.17
C GLU A 5 5.22 4.18 4.88
N ALA A 6 4.20 3.33 5.01
CA ALA A 6 3.55 2.72 3.86
C ALA A 6 2.64 3.74 3.13
N ARG A 7 3.15 4.30 2.03
CA ARG A 7 2.44 5.29 1.21
C ARG A 7 2.40 4.96 -0.27
N GLU A 8 3.46 4.34 -0.80
CA GLU A 8 3.59 3.96 -2.21
C GLU A 8 3.23 2.49 -2.43
N ILE A 9 2.72 2.16 -3.63
CA ILE A 9 2.35 0.78 -4.01
C ILE A 9 3.49 -0.21 -3.72
N THR A 10 4.73 0.19 -4.01
CA THR A 10 5.92 -0.63 -3.79
C THR A 10 6.11 -0.97 -2.30
N HIS A 11 5.82 -0.05 -1.37
CA HIS A 11 5.90 -0.33 0.07
C HIS A 11 4.94 -1.46 0.46
N PHE A 12 3.68 -1.39 0.01
CA PHE A 12 2.69 -2.43 0.28
C PHE A 12 3.08 -3.77 -0.33
N CYS A 13 3.55 -3.78 -1.58
CA CYS A 13 4.07 -4.98 -2.22
C CYS A 13 5.24 -5.59 -1.44
N LEU A 14 6.24 -4.79 -1.07
CA LEU A 14 7.39 -5.25 -0.30
C LEU A 14 6.92 -5.92 1.01
N LEU A 15 6.15 -5.21 1.82
CA LEU A 15 5.66 -5.69 3.11
C LEU A 15 4.87 -7.00 3.00
N VAL A 16 3.97 -7.13 2.02
CA VAL A 16 3.24 -8.39 1.78
C VAL A 16 4.20 -9.50 1.33
N SER A 17 5.12 -9.22 0.41
CA SER A 17 6.08 -10.22 -0.09
C SER A 17 7.00 -10.78 0.99
N TYR A 18 7.25 -10.02 2.06
CA TYR A 18 8.03 -10.45 3.22
C TYR A 18 7.15 -10.96 4.38
N GLY A 19 5.84 -11.15 4.15
CA GLY A 19 4.98 -11.93 5.03
C GLY A 19 3.88 -11.16 5.77
N ALA A 20 3.74 -9.84 5.56
CA ALA A 20 2.65 -9.09 6.18
C ALA A 20 1.28 -9.62 5.74
N GLY A 21 0.44 -10.04 6.69
CA GLY A 21 -0.92 -10.49 6.43
C GLY A 21 -1.93 -9.35 6.24
N ALA A 22 -1.67 -8.20 6.88
CA ALA A 22 -2.44 -6.98 6.78
C ALA A 22 -1.55 -5.77 7.07
N ILE A 23 -1.84 -4.64 6.43
CA ILE A 23 -1.08 -3.39 6.57
C ILE A 23 -2.09 -2.29 6.90
N ASN A 24 -1.89 -1.60 8.02
CA ASN A 24 -2.63 -0.39 8.36
C ASN A 24 -1.69 0.81 8.22
N PRO A 25 -1.83 1.62 7.16
CA PRO A 25 -1.04 2.81 6.93
C PRO A 25 -1.65 4.01 7.67
N TYR A 26 -1.61 3.99 9.01
CA TYR A 26 -2.34 4.96 9.85
C TYR A 26 -2.01 6.42 9.49
N LEU A 27 -0.74 6.75 9.26
CA LEU A 27 -0.32 8.12 8.95
C LEU A 27 -0.86 8.58 7.59
N ALA A 28 -0.96 7.68 6.60
CA ALA A 28 -1.55 8.02 5.31
C ALA A 28 -3.05 8.31 5.44
N ILE A 29 -3.75 7.56 6.29
CA ILE A 29 -5.18 7.77 6.58
C ILE A 29 -5.39 9.10 7.32
N GLU A 30 -4.58 9.38 8.34
CA GLU A 30 -4.61 10.65 9.07
C GLU A 30 -4.29 11.85 8.15
N THR A 31 -3.35 11.68 7.22
CA THR A 31 -3.01 12.70 6.22
C THR A 31 -4.20 13.00 5.32
N ILE A 32 -4.92 11.97 4.85
CA ILE A 32 -6.14 12.14 4.03
C ILE A 32 -7.19 12.92 4.82
N GLU A 33 -7.38 12.61 6.09
CA GLU A 33 -8.32 13.33 6.95
C GLU A 33 -7.94 14.81 7.10
N GLN A 34 -6.66 15.11 7.33
CA GLN A 34 -6.16 16.47 7.41
C GLN A 34 -6.36 17.24 6.10
N MET A 35 -6.10 16.62 4.94
CA MET A 35 -6.30 17.25 3.62
C MET A 35 -7.78 17.60 3.36
N ILE A 36 -8.72 16.76 3.84
CA ILE A 36 -10.16 17.07 3.77
C ILE A 36 -10.49 18.27 4.67
N GLN A 37 -9.99 18.28 5.91
CA GLN A 37 -10.22 19.38 6.86
C GLN A 37 -9.65 20.72 6.35
N GLN A 38 -8.51 20.68 5.66
CA GLN A 38 -7.86 21.84 5.06
C GLN A 38 -8.47 22.26 3.71
N LYS A 39 -9.50 21.53 3.22
CA LYS A 39 -10.16 21.76 1.93
C LYS A 39 -9.21 21.67 0.72
N GLU A 40 -8.18 20.84 0.81
CA GLU A 40 -7.25 20.56 -0.29
C GLU A 40 -7.79 19.51 -1.28
N LEU A 41 -8.87 18.82 -0.91
CA LEU A 41 -9.57 17.82 -1.70
C LEU A 41 -10.97 18.31 -2.09
N PRO A 42 -11.62 17.71 -3.11
CA PRO A 42 -12.96 18.11 -3.54
C PRO A 42 -13.96 18.15 -2.38
N GLU A 43 -14.79 19.20 -2.29
CA GLU A 43 -15.69 19.42 -1.14
C GLU A 43 -16.73 18.30 -0.98
N GLU A 44 -17.13 17.64 -2.07
CA GLU A 44 -18.04 16.50 -2.03
C GLU A 44 -17.40 15.19 -1.52
N LEU A 45 -16.09 15.17 -1.32
CA LEU A 45 -15.36 13.96 -0.92
C LEU A 45 -15.45 13.76 0.60
N THR A 46 -16.28 12.80 1.02
CA THR A 46 -16.33 12.38 2.44
C THR A 46 -15.08 11.59 2.83
N LEU A 47 -14.71 11.62 4.12
CA LEU A 47 -13.59 10.84 4.67
C LEU A 47 -13.74 9.34 4.37
N GLU A 48 -14.95 8.80 4.54
CA GLU A 48 -15.24 7.40 4.20
C GLU A 48 -14.95 7.11 2.72
N LYS A 49 -15.40 7.99 1.82
CA LYS A 49 -15.17 7.81 0.39
C LYS A 49 -13.70 7.95 0.02
N ALA A 50 -12.99 8.89 0.62
CA ALA A 50 -11.56 9.08 0.43
C ALA A 50 -10.78 7.82 0.85
N ASN A 51 -11.07 7.27 2.03
CA ASN A 51 -10.46 6.03 2.52
C ASN A 51 -10.77 4.83 1.61
N GLN A 52 -12.01 4.70 1.14
CA GLN A 52 -12.38 3.66 0.17
C GLN A 52 -11.62 3.80 -1.15
N ASN A 53 -11.51 5.04 -1.66
CA ASN A 53 -10.80 5.33 -2.90
C ASN A 53 -9.30 5.04 -2.76
N TYR A 54 -8.69 5.43 -1.65
CA TYR A 54 -7.31 5.14 -1.32
C TYR A 54 -7.05 3.63 -1.28
N CYS A 55 -7.82 2.88 -0.50
CA CYS A 55 -7.73 1.41 -0.45
C CYS A 55 -7.91 0.75 -1.82
N LYS A 56 -8.84 1.26 -2.65
CA LYS A 56 -9.06 0.77 -4.01
C LYS A 56 -7.87 1.06 -4.93
N ALA A 57 -7.28 2.25 -4.83
CA ALA A 57 -6.11 2.66 -5.60
C ALA A 57 -4.89 1.80 -5.28
N ILE A 58 -4.60 1.58 -3.99
CA ILE A 58 -3.52 0.70 -3.55
C ILE A 58 -3.74 -0.73 -4.05
N ARG A 59 -4.93 -1.30 -3.87
CA ARG A 59 -5.25 -2.66 -4.36
C ARG A 59 -5.05 -2.80 -5.86
N LYS A 60 -5.53 -1.83 -6.65
CA LYS A 60 -5.37 -1.83 -8.12
C LYS A 60 -3.89 -1.71 -8.51
N GLY A 61 -3.13 -0.88 -7.79
CA GLY A 61 -1.68 -0.75 -7.96
C GLY A 61 -0.95 -2.07 -7.71
N MET A 62 -1.26 -2.74 -6.60
CA MET A 62 -0.69 -4.04 -6.27
C MET A 62 -1.01 -5.09 -7.33
N TYR A 63 -2.25 -5.16 -7.81
CA TYR A 63 -2.61 -6.10 -8.89
C TYR A 63 -1.83 -5.85 -10.19
N LYS A 64 -1.53 -4.58 -10.51
CA LYS A 64 -0.67 -4.25 -11.66
C LYS A 64 0.77 -4.75 -11.46
N VAL A 65 1.28 -4.76 -10.23
CA VAL A 65 2.60 -5.34 -9.92
C VAL A 65 2.54 -6.87 -10.03
N PHE A 66 1.52 -7.49 -9.44
CA PHE A 66 1.35 -8.94 -9.46
C PHE A 66 1.23 -9.48 -10.89
N SER A 67 0.47 -8.79 -11.75
CA SER A 67 0.29 -9.18 -13.15
C SER A 67 1.59 -9.15 -13.96
N LYS A 68 2.55 -8.29 -13.61
CA LYS A 68 3.88 -8.27 -14.26
C LYS A 68 4.71 -9.50 -13.93
N MET A 69 4.44 -10.16 -12.80
CA MET A 69 5.19 -11.32 -12.31
C MET A 69 4.40 -12.63 -12.49
N GLY A 70 3.25 -12.60 -13.16
CA GLY A 70 2.42 -13.77 -13.39
C GLY A 70 1.70 -14.31 -12.14
N ILE A 71 1.60 -13.51 -11.07
CA ILE A 71 0.97 -13.94 -9.82
C ILE A 71 -0.49 -13.48 -9.80
N SER A 72 -1.40 -14.42 -9.56
CA SER A 72 -2.85 -14.19 -9.61
C SER A 72 -3.52 -14.09 -8.23
N THR A 73 -2.85 -14.48 -7.15
CA THR A 73 -3.40 -14.41 -5.79
C THR A 73 -2.45 -13.72 -4.82
N ILE A 74 -3.00 -13.00 -3.83
CA ILE A 74 -2.19 -12.36 -2.78
C ILE A 74 -1.54 -13.40 -1.86
N GLN A 75 -2.16 -14.56 -1.69
CA GLN A 75 -1.63 -15.68 -0.91
C GLN A 75 -0.33 -16.22 -1.52
N SER A 76 -0.29 -16.40 -2.85
CA SER A 76 0.93 -16.81 -3.56
C SER A 76 2.02 -15.73 -3.53
N TYR A 77 1.62 -14.46 -3.42
CA TYR A 77 2.55 -13.34 -3.35
C TYR A 77 3.19 -13.20 -1.96
N ARG A 78 2.46 -13.55 -0.89
CA ARG A 78 2.92 -13.40 0.49
C ARG A 78 4.05 -14.38 0.80
N GLY A 79 5.18 -13.87 1.26
CA GLY A 79 6.36 -14.68 1.58
C GLY A 79 7.18 -15.12 0.36
N ALA A 80 6.83 -14.68 -0.85
CA ALA A 80 7.53 -15.06 -2.07
C ALA A 80 8.88 -14.34 -2.27
N GLN A 81 9.20 -13.33 -1.45
CA GLN A 81 10.50 -12.62 -1.45
C GLN A 81 10.98 -12.19 -2.84
N ILE A 82 10.08 -11.62 -3.63
CA ILE A 82 10.28 -11.36 -5.06
C ILE A 82 11.09 -10.08 -5.33
N PHE A 83 11.43 -9.34 -4.28
CA PHE A 83 12.25 -8.15 -4.39
C PHE A 83 13.73 -8.52 -4.28
N GLU A 84 14.53 -7.91 -5.16
CA GLU A 84 15.98 -7.96 -5.06
C GLU A 84 16.47 -6.72 -4.30
N ALA A 85 17.26 -6.94 -3.26
CA ALA A 85 17.95 -5.86 -2.56
C ALA A 85 19.27 -5.57 -3.28
N LEU A 86 19.41 -4.34 -3.77
CA LEU A 86 20.66 -3.81 -4.32
C LEU A 86 21.41 -3.06 -3.21
N ASP A 87 22.74 -3.17 -3.17
CA ASP A 87 23.63 -2.48 -2.22
C ASP A 87 23.40 -2.77 -0.72
N TRP A 88 23.02 -4.00 -0.36
CA TRP A 88 23.04 -4.44 1.04
C TRP A 88 24.29 -5.28 1.34
N MET A 89 24.94 -5.02 2.49
CA MET A 89 26.10 -5.80 2.91
C MET A 89 25.66 -7.21 3.30
N LYS A 90 26.09 -8.20 2.51
CA LYS A 90 26.17 -9.59 2.95
C LYS A 90 27.42 -9.72 3.83
N ASN A 91 27.22 -9.89 5.13
CA ASN A 91 28.29 -10.33 6.04
C ASN A 91 28.85 -11.68 5.60
#